data_AF-A0A7S0N604-F1
#
_entry.id   AF-A0A7S0N604-F1
#
_cell.length_a   1.000
_cell.length_b   1.000
_cell.length_c   1.000
_cell.angle_alpha   90.00
_cell.angle_beta   90.00
_cell.angle_gamma   90.00
#
_symmetry.space_group_name_H-M   'P 1'
#
loop_
_entity.id
_entity.type
_entity.pdbx_description
1 polymer ?
#
loop_
_entity_poly.entity_id
_entity_poly.type
_entity_poly.pdbx_seq_one_letter_code
_entity_poly.pdbx_strand_id
1 'polypeptide(L)'
;MKWVTIAASIMLCCCTPSSLRGVQAASLSSIQRSGDVFGHPGVALRHASGAAASVLTHGAHVASWVPGAGAPPGLFMSELARFGKGEAVRGGIPVCFPQFGPRGPLAQHGFCRRSDEWQISKEEVLPNGDVRAVLTLTDSEETRASAWPHRFVLDYEVVLGADSLTTGLSLRNTGEGELSFTCALHSYFPVADIGQASVVGLKGCEYEDGTAGGAVLGGAG
;
A
#
# COMPACT_ATOMS: atom_id res chain seq x y z
N MET A 1 3.00 26.55 2.08
CA MET A 1 2.92 25.11 2.41
C MET A 1 2.28 24.39 1.25
N LYS A 2 2.95 23.38 0.67
CA LYS A 2 2.43 22.59 -0.46
C LYS A 2 2.38 21.13 -0.03
N TRP A 3 1.26 20.47 -0.31
CA TRP A 3 1.10 19.02 -0.18
C TRP A 3 1.34 18.39 -1.55
N VAL A 4 1.96 17.22 -1.58
CA VAL A 4 1.99 16.36 -2.76
C VAL A 4 1.28 15.07 -2.38
N THR A 5 0.26 14.69 -3.14
CA THR A 5 -0.52 13.46 -2.93
C THR A 5 -0.40 12.55 -4.14
N ILE A 6 -0.13 11.28 -3.89
CA ILE A 6 -0.11 10.21 -4.88
C ILE A 6 -1.10 9.15 -4.41
N ALA A 7 -2.12 8.85 -5.21
CA ALA A 7 -3.17 7.90 -4.89
C ALA A 7 -3.18 6.74 -5.88
N ALA A 8 -3.49 5.55 -5.38
CA ALA A 8 -3.74 4.34 -6.16
C ALA A 8 -4.99 3.63 -5.62
N SER A 9 -5.95 3.38 -6.50
CA SER A 9 -7.15 2.60 -6.17
C SER A 9 -7.09 1.25 -6.89
N ILE A 10 -7.32 0.18 -6.13
CA ILE A 10 -7.51 -1.16 -6.66
C ILE A 10 -9.00 -1.49 -6.54
N MET A 11 -9.65 -1.71 -7.67
CA MET A 11 -11.03 -2.16 -7.74
C MET A 11 -11.06 -3.47 -8.52
N LEU A 12 -11.62 -4.52 -7.94
CA LEU A 12 -11.89 -5.75 -8.68
C LEU A 12 -13.25 -5.58 -9.36
N CYS A 13 -13.27 -5.58 -10.69
CA CYS A 13 -14.50 -5.69 -11.44
C CYS A 13 -14.99 -7.15 -11.34
N CYS A 14 -15.74 -7.45 -10.28
CA CYS A 14 -16.37 -8.75 -10.12
C CYS A 14 -17.56 -8.86 -11.08
N CYS A 15 -17.38 -9.47 -12.25
CA CYS A 15 -18.50 -10.00 -13.03
C CYS A 15 -19.09 -11.20 -12.27
N THR A 16 -20.11 -11.01 -11.45
CA THR A 16 -20.81 -12.11 -10.77
C THR A 16 -21.97 -12.64 -11.63
N PRO A 17 -22.08 -13.96 -11.86
CA PRO A 17 -23.35 -14.59 -12.21
C PRO A 17 -24.22 -14.68 -10.95
N SER A 18 -25.48 -14.24 -11.07
CA SER A 18 -26.45 -14.18 -9.98
C SER A 18 -26.97 -15.58 -9.60
N SER A 19 -26.84 -15.97 -8.31
CA SER A 19 -27.65 -16.98 -7.57
C SER A 19 -26.85 -17.43 -6.33
N LEU A 20 -27.34 -17.60 -5.09
CA LEU A 20 -28.63 -17.49 -4.40
C LEU A 20 -28.33 -17.21 -2.91
N ARG A 21 -29.32 -16.66 -2.20
CA ARG A 21 -29.24 -16.12 -0.83
C ARG A 21 -28.90 -17.16 0.25
N GLY A 22 -28.03 -16.74 1.17
CA GLY A 22 -28.08 -17.10 2.58
C GLY A 22 -28.14 -15.80 3.40
N VAL A 23 -29.06 -15.69 4.37
CA VAL A 23 -29.10 -14.53 5.27
C VAL A 23 -27.95 -14.68 6.27
N GLN A 24 -26.83 -14.04 5.95
CA GLN A 24 -25.74 -13.84 6.91
C GLN A 24 -26.17 -12.70 7.84
N ALA A 25 -25.96 -12.86 9.16
CA ALA A 25 -26.20 -11.78 10.11
C ALA A 25 -25.45 -10.52 9.63
N ALA A 26 -26.13 -9.38 9.56
CA ALA A 26 -25.52 -8.14 9.11
C ALA A 26 -24.33 -7.81 10.02
N SER A 27 -23.12 -7.97 9.49
CA SER A 27 -21.90 -7.54 10.18
C SER A 27 -21.76 -6.04 9.98
N LEU A 28 -21.44 -5.31 11.05
CA LEU A 28 -21.18 -3.88 10.96
C LEU A 28 -19.72 -3.65 10.53
N SER A 29 -19.51 -2.63 9.68
CA SER A 29 -18.15 -2.13 9.41
C SER A 29 -17.48 -1.78 10.73
N SER A 30 -16.26 -2.26 10.92
CA SER A 30 -15.55 -2.14 12.19
C SER A 30 -14.04 -2.07 11.98
N ILE A 31 -13.38 -1.50 12.98
CA ILE A 31 -11.93 -1.44 13.07
C ILE A 31 -11.54 -2.21 14.32
N GLN A 32 -10.61 -3.15 14.15
CA GLN A 32 -10.01 -3.88 15.26
C GLN A 32 -8.52 -3.57 15.27
N ARG A 33 -8.07 -2.83 16.29
CA ARG A 33 -6.65 -2.80 16.65
C ARG A 33 -6.31 -4.16 17.23
N SER A 34 -5.74 -5.04 16.43
CA SER A 34 -5.12 -6.24 16.97
C SER A 34 -3.67 -5.90 17.34
N GLY A 35 -3.22 -6.41 18.48
CA GLY A 35 -1.78 -6.56 18.71
C GLY A 35 -1.14 -7.53 17.72
N ASP A 36 -1.96 -8.28 16.97
CA ASP A 36 -1.54 -9.35 16.07
C ASP A 36 -2.22 -9.24 14.69
N VAL A 37 -1.67 -8.42 13.81
CA VAL A 37 -1.76 -8.63 12.36
C VAL A 37 -0.60 -9.55 12.01
N PHE A 38 -0.87 -10.82 11.71
CA PHE A 38 0.17 -11.85 11.54
C PHE A 38 1.16 -11.98 12.73
N GLY A 39 0.72 -11.67 13.96
CA GLY A 39 1.58 -11.67 15.15
C GLY A 39 2.40 -10.38 15.36
N HIS A 40 2.05 -9.31 14.64
CA HIS A 40 2.74 -8.02 14.70
C HIS A 40 1.76 -6.84 14.89
N PRO A 41 2.20 -5.71 15.45
CA PRO A 41 1.34 -4.54 15.64
C PRO A 41 0.74 -4.02 14.33
N GLY A 42 -0.56 -3.72 14.36
CA GLY A 42 -1.27 -3.25 13.18
C GLY A 42 -2.74 -2.95 13.43
N VAL A 43 -3.48 -2.80 12.33
CA VAL A 43 -4.92 -2.61 12.31
C VAL A 43 -5.57 -3.54 11.31
N ALA A 44 -6.67 -4.17 11.72
CA ALA A 44 -7.55 -4.93 10.84
C ALA A 44 -8.80 -4.08 10.52
N LEU A 45 -9.03 -3.88 9.23
CA LEU A 45 -10.19 -3.18 8.69
C LEU A 45 -11.22 -4.22 8.23
N ARG A 46 -12.49 -4.04 8.62
CA ARG A 46 -13.60 -4.93 8.23
C ARG A 46 -14.77 -4.13 7.72
N HIS A 47 -15.20 -4.39 6.50
CA HIS A 47 -16.37 -3.77 5.91
C HIS A 47 -17.62 -4.65 6.10
N ALA A 48 -18.81 -4.04 6.19
CA ALA A 48 -20.09 -4.74 6.33
C ALA A 48 -20.40 -5.76 5.22
N SER A 49 -19.80 -5.59 4.03
CA SER A 49 -19.88 -6.56 2.92
C SER A 49 -19.10 -7.86 3.16
N GLY A 50 -18.34 -7.93 4.26
CA GLY A 50 -17.40 -9.02 4.55
C GLY A 50 -15.99 -8.79 3.98
N ALA A 51 -15.73 -7.68 3.28
CA ALA A 51 -14.37 -7.35 2.86
C ALA A 51 -13.48 -7.09 4.07
N ALA A 52 -12.20 -7.44 3.97
CA ALA A 52 -11.23 -7.29 5.03
C ALA A 52 -9.86 -6.88 4.49
N ALA A 53 -9.14 -6.07 5.25
CA ALA A 53 -7.73 -5.74 4.99
C ALA A 53 -6.95 -5.66 6.30
N SER A 54 -5.67 -6.01 6.24
CA SER A 54 -4.77 -5.92 7.40
C SER A 54 -3.59 -5.02 7.08
N VAL A 55 -3.29 -4.07 7.96
CA VAL A 55 -2.21 -3.10 7.81
C VAL A 55 -1.29 -3.19 9.02
N LEU A 56 -0.02 -3.48 8.78
CA LEU A 56 1.04 -3.49 9.80
C LEU A 56 1.51 -2.06 10.07
N THR A 57 1.83 -1.73 11.32
CA THR A 57 2.54 -0.46 11.60
C THR A 57 3.95 -0.51 11.05
N HIS A 58 4.64 -1.65 11.15
CA HIS A 58 5.92 -1.85 10.48
C HIS A 58 5.79 -1.59 8.96
N GLY A 59 6.50 -0.58 8.49
CA GLY A 59 6.50 -0.14 7.11
C GLY A 59 5.18 0.46 6.59
N ALA A 60 4.21 0.72 7.47
CA ALA A 60 2.81 0.99 7.12
C ALA A 60 2.29 0.04 6.04
N HIS A 61 2.52 -1.25 6.23
CA HIS A 61 2.44 -2.23 5.17
C HIS A 61 1.05 -2.87 5.10
N VAL A 62 0.35 -2.70 3.98
CA VAL A 62 -0.88 -3.47 3.71
C VAL A 62 -0.48 -4.90 3.41
N ALA A 63 -0.70 -5.80 4.37
CA ALA A 63 -0.26 -7.19 4.31
C ALA A 63 -1.29 -8.11 3.65
N SER A 64 -2.58 -7.76 3.70
CA SER A 64 -3.63 -8.53 3.05
C SER A 64 -4.81 -7.66 2.67
N TRP A 65 -5.52 -8.11 1.64
CA TRP A 65 -6.84 -7.61 1.28
C TRP A 65 -7.65 -8.75 0.66
N VAL A 66 -8.86 -8.94 1.17
CA VAL A 66 -9.83 -9.91 0.69
C VAL A 66 -11.13 -9.14 0.43
N PRO A 67 -11.63 -9.08 -0.82
CA PRO A 67 -12.92 -8.48 -1.11
C PRO A 67 -14.07 -9.25 -0.44
N GLY A 68 -15.26 -8.64 -0.38
CA GLY A 68 -16.42 -9.29 0.24
C GLY A 68 -16.88 -10.58 -0.47
N ALA A 69 -17.82 -11.28 0.17
CA ALA A 69 -18.56 -12.41 -0.42
C ALA A 69 -17.71 -13.62 -0.91
N GLY A 70 -16.58 -13.90 -0.27
CA GLY A 70 -15.78 -15.11 -0.57
C GLY A 70 -14.92 -15.01 -1.83
N ALA A 71 -14.69 -13.79 -2.32
CA ALA A 71 -13.74 -13.53 -3.40
C ALA A 71 -12.31 -13.98 -3.02
N PRO A 72 -11.48 -14.38 -4.00
CA PRO A 72 -10.08 -14.68 -3.74
C PRO A 72 -9.33 -13.45 -3.20
N PRO A 73 -8.21 -13.63 -2.48
CA PRO A 73 -7.38 -12.53 -2.03
C PRO A 73 -6.97 -11.61 -3.19
N GLY A 74 -7.02 -10.30 -2.96
CA GLY A 74 -6.63 -9.29 -3.96
C GLY A 74 -5.15 -8.92 -3.92
N LEU A 75 -4.42 -9.37 -2.89
CA LEU A 75 -2.98 -9.15 -2.73
C LEU A 75 -2.25 -10.47 -2.51
N PHE A 76 -1.09 -10.62 -3.15
CA PHE A 76 -0.18 -11.74 -2.93
C PHE A 76 0.71 -11.44 -1.71
N MET A 77 0.87 -12.43 -0.84
CA MET A 77 1.83 -12.41 0.27
C MET A 77 2.71 -13.66 0.19
N SER A 78 4.03 -13.49 0.29
CA SER A 78 4.96 -14.62 0.29
C SER A 78 4.83 -15.43 1.58
N GLU A 79 4.83 -16.76 1.48
CA GLU A 79 4.88 -17.65 2.66
C GLU A 79 6.18 -17.48 3.47
N LEU A 80 7.25 -17.05 2.80
CA LEU A 80 8.55 -16.73 3.41
C LEU A 80 8.65 -15.27 3.88
N ALA A 81 7.54 -14.52 3.91
CA ALA A 81 7.56 -13.13 4.36
C ALA A 81 8.02 -13.05 5.83
N ARG A 82 8.97 -12.15 6.08
CA ARG A 82 9.43 -11.81 7.42
C ARG A 82 8.93 -10.41 7.75
N PHE A 83 8.53 -10.22 8.99
CA PHE A 83 7.95 -9.00 9.49
C PHE A 83 8.82 -8.46 10.65
N GLY A 84 8.78 -7.14 10.85
CA GLY A 84 9.46 -6.48 11.96
C GLY A 84 10.81 -5.86 11.59
N LYS A 85 11.49 -5.34 12.61
CA LYS A 85 12.57 -4.36 12.49
C LYS A 85 13.60 -4.67 11.40
N GLY A 86 13.74 -3.75 10.46
CA GLY A 86 14.74 -3.79 9.40
C GLY A 86 14.41 -4.69 8.20
N GLU A 87 13.42 -5.57 8.31
CA GLU A 87 12.97 -6.41 7.21
C GLU A 87 12.15 -5.58 6.20
N ALA A 88 12.21 -5.96 4.93
CA ALA A 88 11.28 -5.47 3.93
C ALA A 88 10.31 -6.61 3.60
N VAL A 89 9.06 -6.47 4.02
CA VAL A 89 8.01 -7.50 3.83
C VAL A 89 7.83 -7.80 2.34
N ARG A 90 7.83 -9.09 1.98
CA ARG A 90 7.71 -9.59 0.60
C ARG A 90 6.27 -9.95 0.27
N GLY A 91 5.60 -9.08 -0.48
CA GLY A 91 4.17 -9.19 -0.81
C GLY A 91 3.43 -7.95 -0.36
N GLY A 92 2.10 -7.97 -0.42
CA GLY A 92 1.25 -6.86 0.02
C GLY A 92 1.50 -5.58 -0.76
N ILE A 93 1.56 -4.45 -0.05
CA ILE A 93 1.86 -3.13 -0.63
C ILE A 93 2.96 -2.45 0.20
N PRO A 94 4.26 -2.67 -0.12
CA PRO A 94 5.37 -1.91 0.43
C PRO A 94 5.34 -0.43 0.00
N VAL A 95 5.62 0.47 0.94
CA VAL A 95 5.79 1.91 0.68
C VAL A 95 7.26 2.21 0.33
N CYS A 96 7.52 2.52 -0.94
CA CYS A 96 8.85 2.94 -1.40
C CYS A 96 8.95 4.47 -1.28
N PHE A 97 9.76 4.96 -0.36
CA PHE A 97 10.01 6.39 -0.14
C PHE A 97 11.29 6.59 0.69
N PRO A 98 12.08 7.64 0.45
CA PRO A 98 11.98 8.68 -0.59
C PRO A 98 12.68 8.30 -1.90
N GLN A 99 12.96 7.01 -2.10
CA GLN A 99 13.63 6.48 -3.27
C GLN A 99 12.87 5.29 -3.83
N PHE A 100 12.71 5.21 -5.16
CA PHE A 100 12.25 4.03 -5.87
C PHE A 100 13.44 3.31 -6.52
N GLY A 101 13.51 2.00 -6.30
CA GLY A 101 14.60 1.18 -6.84
C GLY A 101 15.98 1.66 -6.38
N PRO A 102 17.02 1.44 -7.21
CA PRO A 102 18.38 1.91 -6.95
C PRO A 102 18.65 3.33 -7.49
N ARG A 103 17.62 4.17 -7.70
CA ARG A 103 17.74 5.47 -8.38
C ARG A 103 18.33 6.60 -7.52
N GLY A 104 19.08 6.29 -6.48
CA GLY A 104 19.66 7.29 -5.59
C GLY A 104 20.58 6.69 -4.52
N PRO A 105 21.06 7.52 -3.58
CA PRO A 105 22.11 7.14 -2.64
C PRO A 105 21.60 6.30 -1.46
N LEU A 106 20.29 6.15 -1.29
CA LEU A 106 19.72 5.34 -0.21
C LEU A 106 19.72 3.85 -0.58
N ALA A 107 19.54 3.01 0.44
CA ALA A 107 19.21 1.60 0.23
C ALA A 107 18.00 1.47 -0.73
N GLN A 108 17.97 0.38 -1.51
CA GLN A 108 16.94 0.18 -2.52
C GLN A 108 15.53 0.34 -1.92
N HIS A 109 14.72 1.17 -2.58
CA HIS A 109 13.37 1.58 -2.16
C HIS A 109 13.27 2.47 -0.90
N GLY A 110 14.38 3.04 -0.44
CA GLY A 110 14.43 3.96 0.69
C GLY A 110 14.29 3.27 2.05
N PHE A 111 13.69 3.98 3.00
CA PHE A 111 13.63 3.56 4.40
C PHE A 111 12.21 3.29 4.91
N CYS A 112 11.17 3.85 4.28
CA CYS A 112 9.80 3.77 4.81
C CYS A 112 9.32 2.35 5.05
N ARG A 113 9.49 1.43 4.09
CA ARG A 113 9.05 0.02 4.19
C ARG A 113 9.74 -0.82 5.26
N ARG A 114 10.80 -0.29 5.91
CA ARG A 114 11.58 -0.97 6.96
C ARG A 114 11.44 -0.29 8.33
N SER A 115 10.68 0.81 8.39
CA SER A 115 10.55 1.64 9.59
C SER A 115 9.51 1.07 10.56
N ASP A 116 9.84 1.04 11.84
CA ASP A 116 8.90 0.75 12.94
C ASP A 116 8.27 2.03 13.53
N GLU A 117 8.60 3.21 12.99
CA GLU A 117 8.21 4.49 13.57
C GLU A 117 6.82 4.98 13.10
N TRP A 118 6.21 4.30 12.13
CA TRP A 118 4.86 4.64 11.66
C TRP A 118 3.82 4.52 12.79
N GLN A 119 2.99 5.56 12.94
CA GLN A 119 1.94 5.62 13.94
C GLN A 119 0.56 5.64 13.27
N ILE A 120 -0.39 4.89 13.79
CA ILE A 120 -1.79 4.99 13.38
C ILE A 120 -2.34 6.33 13.91
N SER A 121 -2.53 7.29 13.02
CA SER A 121 -2.96 8.65 13.36
C SER A 121 -4.48 8.84 13.23
N LYS A 122 -5.15 8.02 12.42
CA LYS A 122 -6.61 8.05 12.30
C LYS A 122 -7.20 6.69 11.97
N GLU A 123 -8.36 6.41 12.54
CA GLU A 123 -9.21 5.25 12.29
C GLU A 123 -10.67 5.70 12.32
N GLU A 124 -11.43 5.43 11.27
CA GLU A 124 -12.85 5.78 11.23
C GLU A 124 -13.63 4.88 10.27
N VAL A 125 -14.92 4.71 10.57
CA VAL A 125 -15.91 4.25 9.59
C VAL A 125 -16.51 5.50 8.96
N LEU A 126 -16.41 5.59 7.64
CA LEU A 126 -16.90 6.72 6.86
C LEU A 126 -18.45 6.67 6.73
N PRO A 127 -19.12 7.80 6.42
CA PRO A 127 -20.58 7.83 6.31
C PRO A 127 -21.18 6.87 5.28
N ASN A 128 -20.40 6.47 4.26
CA ASN A 128 -20.79 5.50 3.24
C ASN A 128 -20.58 4.04 3.67
N GLY A 129 -20.04 3.79 4.87
CA GLY A 129 -19.74 2.46 5.39
C GLY A 129 -18.31 1.99 5.18
N ASP A 130 -17.52 2.68 4.34
CA ASP A 130 -16.11 2.36 4.10
C ASP A 130 -15.29 2.51 5.38
N VAL A 131 -14.20 1.76 5.46
CA VAL A 131 -13.35 1.75 6.66
C VAL A 131 -12.00 2.34 6.33
N ARG A 132 -11.61 3.38 7.05
CA ARG A 132 -10.40 4.15 6.80
C ARG A 132 -9.41 4.05 7.95
N ALA A 133 -8.15 3.86 7.60
CA ALA A 133 -7.01 4.05 8.48
C ALA A 133 -5.97 4.97 7.84
N VAL A 134 -5.31 5.80 8.66
CA VAL A 134 -4.17 6.63 8.26
C VAL A 134 -3.00 6.32 9.18
N LEU A 135 -1.86 6.04 8.57
CA LEU A 135 -0.59 5.86 9.26
C LEU A 135 0.33 7.02 8.91
N THR A 136 1.01 7.59 9.89
CA THR A 136 1.87 8.76 9.72
C THR A 136 3.30 8.42 10.12
N LEU A 137 4.26 8.83 9.28
CA LEU A 137 5.69 8.83 9.58
C LEU A 137 6.23 10.27 9.52
N THR A 138 7.05 10.64 10.50
CA THR A 138 7.72 11.94 10.54
C THR A 138 9.23 11.77 10.53
N ASP A 139 9.98 12.84 10.23
CA ASP A 139 11.44 12.78 10.30
C ASP A 139 11.95 12.49 11.72
N SER A 140 12.88 11.55 11.83
CA SER A 140 13.66 11.25 13.03
C SER A 140 15.12 11.67 12.85
N GLU A 141 15.90 11.62 13.93
CA GLU A 141 17.35 11.87 13.87
C GLU A 141 18.05 10.94 12.87
N GLU A 142 17.67 9.67 12.82
CA GLU A 142 18.20 8.70 11.85
C GLU A 142 17.91 9.12 10.41
N THR A 143 16.65 9.49 10.10
CA THR A 143 16.30 9.92 8.74
C THR A 143 17.04 11.19 8.33
N ARG A 144 17.23 12.14 9.26
CA ARG A 144 17.97 13.38 9.02
C ARG A 144 19.49 13.18 8.92
N ALA A 145 20.02 12.08 9.45
CA ALA A 145 21.42 11.68 9.29
C ALA A 145 21.67 10.85 8.01
N SER A 146 20.62 10.52 7.25
CA SER A 146 20.72 9.77 6.00
C SER A 146 21.18 10.63 4.82
N ALA A 147 21.37 10.01 3.66
CA ALA A 147 21.62 10.72 2.40
C ALA A 147 20.41 11.54 1.88
N TRP A 148 19.29 11.55 2.60
CA TRP A 148 18.11 12.37 2.33
C TRP A 148 17.70 13.14 3.61
N PRO A 149 18.43 14.22 3.98
CA PRO A 149 18.37 14.82 5.31
C PRO A 149 17.25 15.87 5.45
N HIS A 150 16.00 15.49 5.18
CA HIS A 150 14.87 16.42 5.15
C HIS A 150 13.90 16.23 6.32
N ARG A 151 13.17 17.31 6.64
CA ARG A 151 12.04 17.26 7.57
C ARG A 151 10.74 17.02 6.80
N PHE A 152 9.95 16.07 7.26
CA PHE A 152 8.74 15.67 6.54
C PHE A 152 7.67 15.12 7.48
N VAL A 153 6.44 15.11 6.97
CA VAL A 153 5.35 14.28 7.46
C VAL A 153 4.80 13.52 6.25
N LEU A 154 4.78 12.20 6.32
CA LEU A 154 4.26 11.32 5.30
C LEU A 154 3.07 10.56 5.87
N ASP A 155 1.90 10.79 5.29
CA ASP A 155 0.68 10.07 5.61
C ASP A 155 0.44 8.99 4.56
N TYR A 156 0.16 7.76 5.01
CA TYR A 156 -0.32 6.67 4.20
C TYR A 156 -1.76 6.34 4.59
N GLU A 157 -2.67 6.59 3.68
CA GLU A 157 -4.10 6.34 3.83
C GLU A 157 -4.49 5.01 3.19
N VAL A 158 -5.31 4.23 3.90
CA VAL A 158 -5.90 2.98 3.43
C VAL A 158 -7.41 3.05 3.67
N VAL A 159 -8.19 2.93 2.59
CA VAL A 159 -9.65 2.91 2.61
C VAL A 159 -10.15 1.58 2.04
N LEU A 160 -10.82 0.80 2.88
CA LEU A 160 -11.46 -0.45 2.53
C LEU A 160 -12.94 -0.20 2.23
N GLY A 161 -13.31 -0.37 0.97
CA GLY A 161 -14.71 -0.39 0.53
C GLY A 161 -15.27 -1.81 0.42
N ALA A 162 -16.47 -1.92 -0.16
CA ALA A 162 -17.16 -3.20 -0.29
C ALA A 162 -16.42 -4.22 -1.19
N ASP A 163 -15.81 -3.73 -2.27
CA ASP A 163 -15.15 -4.46 -3.36
C ASP A 163 -13.84 -3.80 -3.83
N SER A 164 -13.37 -2.79 -3.09
CA SER A 164 -12.21 -1.98 -3.45
C SER A 164 -11.29 -1.74 -2.26
N LEU A 165 -10.01 -1.53 -2.57
CA LEU A 165 -9.01 -1.05 -1.64
C LEU A 165 -8.36 0.19 -2.27
N THR A 166 -8.54 1.34 -1.66
CA THR A 166 -7.89 2.59 -2.06
C THR A 166 -6.76 2.91 -1.12
N THR A 167 -5.63 3.32 -1.68
CA THR A 167 -4.42 3.65 -0.92
C THR A 167 -3.82 4.96 -1.43
N GLY A 168 -3.24 5.77 -0.55
CA GLY A 168 -2.67 7.04 -0.95
C GLY A 168 -1.56 7.52 -0.04
N LEU A 169 -0.52 8.10 -0.63
CA LEU A 169 0.57 8.77 0.08
C LEU A 169 0.39 10.28 -0.03
N SER A 170 0.44 10.97 1.10
CA SER A 170 0.46 12.43 1.17
C SER A 170 1.71 12.90 1.90
N LEU A 171 2.54 13.68 1.23
CA LEU A 171 3.77 14.23 1.76
C LEU A 171 3.60 15.72 2.07
N ARG A 172 4.01 16.10 3.28
CA ARG A 172 4.19 17.49 3.69
C ARG A 172 5.64 17.76 4.00
N ASN A 173 6.21 18.75 3.31
CA ASN A 173 7.51 19.32 3.65
C ASN A 173 7.36 20.24 4.88
N THR A 174 8.02 19.89 5.98
CA THR A 174 8.02 20.66 7.24
C THR A 174 9.36 21.34 7.51
N GLY A 175 10.31 21.21 6.58
CA GLY A 175 11.63 21.82 6.67
C GLY A 175 11.79 23.04 5.77
N GLU A 176 13.06 23.39 5.57
CA GLU A 176 13.48 24.42 4.64
C GLU A 176 13.96 23.76 3.34
N GLY A 177 13.80 24.47 2.21
CA GLY A 177 14.22 23.98 0.90
C GLY A 177 13.23 23.04 0.22
N GLU A 178 13.56 22.65 -1.01
CA GLU A 178 12.74 21.76 -1.82
C GLU A 178 13.02 20.28 -1.50
N LEU A 179 12.00 19.43 -1.65
CA LEU A 179 12.16 17.98 -1.52
C LEU A 179 12.32 17.36 -2.92
N SER A 180 13.47 16.74 -3.17
CA SER A 180 13.65 15.85 -4.31
C SER A 180 13.48 14.41 -3.85
N PHE A 181 12.51 13.69 -4.41
CA PHE A 181 12.21 12.31 -4.02
C PHE A 181 11.59 11.52 -5.17
N THR A 182 11.59 10.21 -5.02
CA THR A 182 10.75 9.29 -5.81
C THR A 182 9.98 8.39 -4.86
N CYS A 183 8.84 7.88 -5.32
CA CYS A 183 8.07 6.95 -4.50
C CYS A 183 7.23 6.00 -5.34
N ALA A 184 6.82 4.91 -4.70
CA ALA A 184 5.88 3.95 -5.29
C ALA A 184 5.11 3.21 -4.19
N LEU A 185 3.89 2.82 -4.52
CA LEU A 185 3.13 1.79 -3.80
C LEU A 185 3.36 0.47 -4.53
N HIS A 186 4.17 -0.41 -3.95
CA HIS A 186 4.75 -1.55 -4.68
C HIS A 186 3.84 -2.80 -4.61
N SER A 187 2.60 -2.66 -5.07
CA SER A 187 1.55 -3.68 -4.92
C SER A 187 1.90 -5.01 -5.59
N TYR A 188 1.71 -6.11 -4.86
CA TYR A 188 1.84 -7.48 -5.36
C TYR A 188 0.46 -8.07 -5.61
N PHE A 189 0.10 -8.31 -6.87
CA PHE A 189 -1.16 -8.93 -7.25
C PHE A 189 -1.00 -10.44 -7.42
N PRO A 190 -1.94 -11.25 -6.92
CA PRO A 190 -1.95 -12.67 -7.19
C PRO A 190 -2.39 -12.93 -8.63
N VAL A 191 -1.68 -13.81 -9.31
CA VAL A 191 -2.05 -14.33 -10.63
C VAL A 191 -2.03 -15.86 -10.58
N ALA A 192 -2.99 -16.50 -11.24
CA ALA A 192 -3.07 -17.96 -11.25
C ALA A 192 -1.92 -18.59 -12.06
N ASP A 193 -1.60 -17.98 -13.21
CA ASP A 193 -0.50 -18.37 -14.08
C ASP A 193 0.13 -17.13 -14.70
N ILE A 194 1.42 -16.92 -14.45
CA ILE A 194 2.17 -15.77 -14.99
C ILE A 194 2.29 -15.82 -16.52
N GLY A 195 2.28 -17.02 -17.13
CA GLY A 195 2.33 -17.20 -18.58
C GLY A 195 1.04 -16.81 -19.30
N GLN A 196 -0.07 -16.68 -18.57
CA GLN A 196 -1.36 -16.23 -19.08
C GLN A 196 -1.73 -14.81 -18.61
N ALA A 197 -0.92 -14.22 -17.73
CA ALA A 197 -1.17 -12.90 -17.19
C ALA A 197 -0.83 -11.82 -18.23
N SER A 198 -1.68 -10.79 -18.31
CA SER A 198 -1.41 -9.60 -19.11
C SER A 198 -1.85 -8.34 -18.37
N VAL A 199 -1.13 -7.24 -18.61
CA VAL A 199 -1.50 -5.91 -18.11
C VAL A 199 -2.02 -5.11 -19.29
N VAL A 200 -3.24 -4.59 -19.15
CA VAL A 200 -3.89 -3.74 -20.15
C VAL A 200 -3.88 -2.28 -19.71
N GLY A 201 -4.07 -1.34 -20.64
CA GLY A 201 -4.11 0.10 -20.34
C GLY A 201 -2.77 0.83 -20.44
N LEU A 202 -1.66 0.13 -20.73
CA LEU A 202 -0.33 0.71 -20.93
C LEU A 202 0.12 0.72 -22.41
N LYS A 203 -0.76 0.34 -23.34
CA LYS A 203 -0.41 0.28 -24.77
C LYS A 203 -0.06 1.69 -25.28
N GLY A 204 1.08 1.80 -25.96
CA GLY A 204 1.56 3.06 -26.53
C GLY A 204 2.31 3.96 -25.55
N CYS A 205 2.40 3.58 -24.27
CA CYS A 205 3.24 4.27 -23.31
C CYS A 205 4.72 4.00 -23.59
N GLU A 206 5.54 5.02 -23.39
CA GLU A 206 6.99 4.88 -23.28
C GLU A 206 7.32 4.27 -21.91
N TYR A 207 8.33 3.40 -21.87
CA TYR A 207 8.78 2.72 -20.64
C TYR A 207 10.29 2.51 -20.64
N GLU A 208 10.87 2.43 -19.44
CA GLU A 208 12.27 2.00 -19.24
C GLU A 208 12.31 0.51 -18.92
N ASP A 209 13.11 -0.26 -19.67
CA ASP A 209 13.35 -1.68 -19.38
C ASP A 209 14.51 -1.84 -18.39
N GLY A 210 14.15 -2.05 -17.12
CA GLY A 210 15.12 -2.30 -16.04
C GLY A 210 15.95 -3.58 -16.20
N THR A 211 15.51 -4.54 -17.02
CA THR A 211 16.28 -5.76 -17.34
C THR A 211 17.31 -5.53 -18.45
N ALA A 212 17.08 -4.51 -19.28
CA ALA A 212 17.97 -4.07 -20.35
C ALA A 212 18.74 -2.79 -19.98
N GLY A 213 19.07 -2.59 -18.69
CA GLY A 213 19.88 -1.47 -18.23
C GLY A 213 19.21 -0.10 -18.30
N GLY A 214 17.87 -0.05 -18.32
CA GLY A 214 17.09 1.19 -18.39
C GLY A 214 16.89 1.71 -19.81
N ALA A 215 16.99 0.85 -20.83
CA ALA A 215 16.69 1.22 -22.20
C ALA A 215 15.25 1.74 -22.32
N VAL A 216 15.07 2.91 -22.93
CA VAL A 216 13.76 3.51 -23.18
C VAL A 216 13.16 2.89 -24.44
N LEU A 217 11.95 2.34 -24.32
CA LEU A 217 11.20 1.62 -25.35
C LEU A 217 9.75 2.12 -25.39
N GLY A 218 9.06 1.92 -26.50
CA GLY A 218 7.70 2.45 -26.71
C GLY A 218 7.70 3.94 -27.08
N GLY A 219 6.52 4.49 -27.41
CA GLY A 219 6.36 5.82 -28.00
C GLY A 219 6.11 5.78 -29.51
N ALA A 220 5.02 6.45 -29.94
CA ALA A 220 4.50 6.62 -31.31
C ALA A 220 4.85 5.56 -32.38
N GLY A 221 3.97 4.55 -32.48
CA GLY A 221 3.70 3.74 -33.66
C GLY A 221 2.21 3.41 -33.71
#